data_AF-A0A453S572-F1
#
_entry.id   AF-A0A453S572-F1
#
_cell.length_a   1.000
_cell.length_b   1.000
_cell.length_c   1.000
_cell.angle_alpha   90.00
_cell.angle_beta   90.00
_cell.angle_gamma   90.00
#
_symmetry.space_group_name_H-M   'P 1'
#
loop_
_entity.id
_entity.type
_entity.pdbx_description
1 polymer ?
#
loop_
_entity_poly.entity_id
_entity_poly.type
_entity_poly.pdbx_seq_one_letter_code
_entity_poly.pdbx_strand_id
1 'polypeptide(L)' 'MQCYFRFWPNNKSRMYILDSTSEFVKTHGLQAGDALIIYKNPVPGKYIVRGEKAIQQTN' A
#
# COMPACT_ATOMS: atom_id res chain seq x y z
N MET A 1 4.45 7.45 -10.03
CA MET A 1 3.98 7.56 -8.63
C MET A 1 5.13 7.29 -7.69
N GLN A 2 5.50 8.26 -6.86
CA GLN A 2 6.55 8.12 -5.85
C GLN A 2 5.88 8.12 -4.47
N CYS A 3 6.01 7.02 -3.74
CA CYS A 3 5.52 6.92 -2.36
C CYS A 3 6.66 7.30 -1.42
N TYR A 4 6.35 7.88 -0.26
CA TYR A 4 7.35 8.12 0.79
C TYR A 4 7.19 7.11 1.91
N PHE A 5 8.26 6.40 2.21
CA PHE A 5 8.29 5.46 3.33
C PHE A 5 8.99 6.12 4.52
N ARG A 6 8.27 6.27 5.64
CA ARG A 6 8.81 6.85 6.88
C ARG A 6 8.34 6.06 8.09
N PHE A 7 8.96 6.32 9.25
CA PHE A 7 8.53 5.72 10.50
C PHE A 7 8.29 6.77 11.59
N TRP A 8 7.36 6.46 12.49
CA TRP A 8 7.21 7.14 13.77
C TRP A 8 7.74 6.26 14.90
N PRO A 9 8.45 6.82 15.90
CA PRO A 9 8.73 6.12 17.14
C PRO A 9 7.41 5.70 17.81
N ASN A 10 7.33 4.45 18.26
CA ASN A 10 6.18 3.95 19.01
C ASN A 10 6.68 3.06 20.15
N ASN A 11 6.79 3.63 21.36
CA ASN A 11 7.44 3.01 22.52
C ASN A 11 8.85 2.50 22.18
N LYS A 12 9.09 1.19 22.35
CA LYS A 12 10.35 0.51 21.98
C LYS A 12 10.38 0.03 20.52
N SER A 13 9.41 0.42 19.69
CA SER A 13 9.26 -0.03 18.30
C SER A 13 9.01 1.15 17.34
N ARG A 14 8.59 0.83 16.11
CA ARG A 14 8.37 1.76 15.00
C ARG A 14 7.03 1.46 14.33
N MET A 15 6.25 2.50 14.05
CA MET A 15 5.10 2.43 13.16
C MET A 15 5.53 2.94 11.78
N TYR A 16 5.33 2.13 10.75
CA TYR A 16 5.71 2.48 9.37
C TYR A 16 4.53 3.10 8.63
N ILE A 17 4.81 4.13 7.84
CA ILE A 17 3.82 4.88 7.09
C ILE A 17 4.27 4.93 5.63
N LEU A 18 3.36 4.56 4.74
CA LEU A 18 3.48 4.79 3.31
C LEU A 18 2.67 6.04 2.96
N ASP A 19 3.37 7.16 2.85
CA ASP A 19 2.79 8.47 2.58
C ASP A 19 2.66 8.74 1.07
N SER A 20 1.87 9.75 0.72
CA SER A 20 1.57 10.16 -0.66
C SER A 20 0.91 9.05 -1.52
N THR A 21 0.08 8.21 -0.90
CA THR A 21 -0.68 7.14 -1.57
C THR A 21 -2.08 7.56 -2.01
N SER A 22 -2.49 8.81 -1.73
CA SER A 22 -3.85 9.29 -1.98
C SER A 22 -4.25 9.24 -3.47
N GLU A 23 -3.33 9.56 -4.37
CA GLU A 23 -3.56 9.45 -5.82
C GLU A 23 -3.77 7.99 -6.25
N PHE A 24 -2.94 7.08 -5.75
CA PHE A 24 -3.06 5.64 -6.02
C PHE A 24 -4.45 5.10 -5.65
N VAL A 25 -4.87 5.41 -4.43
CA VAL A 25 -6.16 4.98 -3.85
C VAL A 25 -7.30 5.50 -4.72
N LYS A 26 -7.26 6.78 -5.13
CA LYS A 26 -8.28 7.38 -5.99
C LYS A 26 -8.31 6.76 -7.39
N THR A 27 -7.17 6.61 -8.05
CA THR A 27 -7.08 6.05 -9.41
C THR A 27 -7.58 4.61 -9.48
N HIS A 28 -7.35 3.82 -8.44
CA HIS A 28 -7.80 2.42 -8.36
C HIS A 28 -9.13 2.25 -7.58
N GLY A 29 -9.74 3.37 -7.18
CA GLY A 29 -10.99 3.42 -6.43
C GLY A 29 -10.97 2.67 -5.10
N LEU A 30 -9.79 2.45 -4.49
CA LEU A 30 -9.63 1.61 -3.30
C LEU A 30 -10.33 2.21 -2.08
N GLN A 31 -10.86 1.35 -1.23
CA GLN A 31 -11.55 1.70 0.00
C GLN A 31 -11.13 0.79 1.16
N ALA A 32 -11.56 1.12 2.38
CA ALA A 32 -11.33 0.26 3.53
C ALA A 32 -11.91 -1.15 3.26
N GLY A 33 -11.10 -2.18 3.52
CA GLY A 33 -11.42 -3.58 3.22
C GLY A 33 -10.76 -4.11 1.94
N ASP A 34 -10.33 -3.23 1.02
CA ASP A 34 -9.53 -3.63 -0.13
C ASP A 34 -8.09 -3.97 0.28
N ALA A 35 -7.40 -4.75 -0.54
CA ALA A 35 -6.03 -5.19 -0.31
C ALA A 35 -5.00 -4.34 -1.08
N LEU A 36 -3.88 -4.04 -0.42
CA LEU A 36 -2.68 -3.46 -1.02
C LEU A 36 -1.59 -4.53 -1.04
N ILE A 37 -1.16 -4.94 -2.24
CA ILE A 37 -0.14 -5.97 -2.42
C ILE A 37 1.12 -5.32 -2.97
N ILE A 38 2.26 -5.58 -2.32
CA ILE A 38 3.57 -5.06 -2.72
C ILE A 38 4.45 -6.23 -3.13
N TYR A 39 4.88 -6.24 -4.38
CA TYR A 39 5.85 -7.19 -4.91
C TYR A 39 7.22 -6.53 -5.00
N LYS A 40 8.27 -7.31 -4.76
CA LYS A 40 9.64 -6.92 -5.05
C LYS A 40 10.08 -7.62 -6.32
N ASN A 41 10.34 -6.86 -7.38
CA ASN A 41 11.01 -7.42 -8.55
C ASN A 41 12.51 -7.58 -8.21
N PRO A 42 13.05 -8.80 -8.19
CA PRO A 42 14.45 -9.04 -7.81
C PRO A 42 15.45 -8.32 -8.74
N VAL A 43 15.10 -8.10 -10.01
CA VAL A 43 15.93 -7.37 -10.98
C VAL A 43 14.99 -6.50 -11.82
N PRO A 44 14.98 -5.17 -11.69
CA PRO A 44 16.04 -4.27 -11.19
C PRO A 44 15.90 -3.84 -9.71
N GLY A 45 15.33 -4.66 -8.82
CA GLY A 45 15.16 -4.30 -7.40
C GLY A 45 14.02 -3.31 -7.12
N LYS A 46 13.17 -3.04 -8.12
CA LYS A 46 12.02 -2.13 -8.01
C LYS A 46 10.84 -2.81 -7.33
N TYR A 47 10.05 -2.02 -6.61
CA TYR A 47 8.80 -2.46 -6.03
C TYR A 47 7.63 -2.19 -6.98
N ILE A 48 6.68 -3.13 -7.02
CA ILE A 48 5.44 -3.01 -7.78
C ILE A 48 4.30 -3.07 -6.76
N VAL A 49 3.36 -2.13 -6.88
CA VAL A 49 2.21 -2.03 -5.97
C VAL A 49 0.94 -2.33 -6.75
N ARG A 50 0.08 -3.18 -6.20
CA ARG A 50 -1.22 -3.56 -6.75
C ARG A 50 -2.31 -3.34 -5.72
N GLY A 51 -3.41 -2.71 -6.13
CA GLY A 51 -4.65 -2.66 -5.38
C GLY A 51 -5.58 -3.78 -5.83
N GLU A 52 -6.15 -4.52 -4.89
CA GLU A 52 -7.11 -5.58 -5.17
C GLU A 52 -8.40 -5.33 -4.39
N LYS A 53 -9.52 -5.33 -5.13
CA LYS A 53 -10.83 -5.12 -4.53
C LYS A 53 -11.22 -6.30 -3.66
N ALA A 54 -11.78 -6.01 -2.49
CA ALA A 54 -12.40 -7.06 -1.70
C ALA A 54 -13.49 -7.74 -2.54
N ILE A 55 -13.41 -9.06 -2.64
CA ILE A 55 -14.52 -9.85 -3.17
C ILE A 55 -15.65 -9.69 -2.15
N GLN A 56 -16.67 -8.93 -2.50
CA GLN A 56 -17.92 -8.98 -1.77
C GLN A 56 -18.44 -10.41 -1.94
N GLN A 57 -18.42 -11.19 -0.87
CA GLN A 57 -19.24 -12.39 -0.82
C GLN A 57 -20.69 -11.88 -0.83
N THR A 58 -21.31 -11.90 -2.00
CA THR A 58 -22.76 -11.76 -2.11
C THR A 58 -23.34 -12.99 -1.44
N ASN A 59 -23.84 -12.82 -0.22
CA ASN A 59 -24.70 -13.81 0.42
C ASN A 59 -26.03 -13.90 -0.34
#